data_AF-A0A6B3CF29-F1
#
_entry.id   AF-A0A6B3CF29-F1
#
_cell.length_a   1.000
_cell.length_b   1.000
_cell.length_c   1.000
_cell.angle_alpha   90.00
_cell.angle_beta   90.00
_cell.angle_gamma   90.00
#
_symmetry.space_group_name_H-M   'P 1'
#
loop_
_entity.id
_entity.type
_entity.pdbx_description
1 polymer ?
#
loop_
_entity_poly.entity_id
_entity_poly.type
_entity_poly.pdbx_seq_one_letter_code
_entity_poly.pdbx_strand_id
1 'polypeptide(L)'
;MSKTVIVVLDGFGVGAMPDAGTLRPGDAAADTLGHLLDHWRTAHGRDLKLPALAGLGLGLVHPHPALAARTGLPVAVGRAALGYP
;
A
#
# COMPACT_ATOMS: atom_id res chain seq x y z
N MET A 1 9.13 -9.84 24.18
CA MET A 1 9.68 -9.26 22.93
C MET A 1 10.90 -8.43 23.30
N SER A 2 12.12 -8.82 22.91
CA SER A 2 13.34 -8.06 23.26
C SER A 2 13.84 -7.16 22.13
N LYS A 3 13.29 -7.29 20.92
CA LYS A 3 13.68 -6.52 19.73
C LYS A 3 12.45 -6.19 18.89
N THR A 4 12.44 -4.99 18.34
CA THR A 4 11.45 -4.51 17.38
C THR A 4 12.21 -4.06 16.14
N VAL A 5 11.76 -4.47 14.96
CA VAL A 5 12.33 -4.06 13.67
C VAL A 5 11.31 -3.19 12.96
N ILE A 6 11.73 -2.00 12.53
CA ILE A 6 10.90 -1.07 11.77
C ILE A 6 11.51 -0.98 10.36
N VAL A 7 10.67 -1.19 9.35
CA VAL A 7 11.03 -1.05 7.94
C VAL A 7 10.18 0.06 7.35
N VAL A 8 10.83 1.08 6.78
CA VAL A 8 10.17 2.17 6.07
C VAL A 8 10.39 1.97 4.57
N LEU A 9 9.29 1.83 3.83
CA LEU A 9 9.31 1.84 2.37
C LEU A 9 9.04 3.27 1.92
N ASP A 10 10.10 4.02 1.64
CA ASP A 10 9.99 5.42 1.27
C ASP A 10 9.21 5.61 -0.06
N GLY A 11 8.34 6.61 -0.10
CA GLY A 11 7.46 6.90 -1.24
C GLY A 11 6.34 5.87 -1.52
N PHE A 12 6.20 4.81 -0.71
CA PHE A 12 5.24 3.75 -0.94
C PHE A 12 3.86 4.05 -0.31
N GLY A 13 3.04 4.81 -1.04
CA GLY A 13 1.67 5.16 -0.66
C GLY A 13 0.62 4.10 -1.02
N VAL A 14 -0.47 4.04 -0.24
CA VAL A 14 -1.60 3.09 -0.40
C VAL A 14 -2.93 3.81 -0.70
N GLY A 15 -2.86 4.87 -1.49
CA GLY A 15 -3.98 5.76 -1.82
C GLY A 15 -3.90 7.11 -1.13
N ALA A 16 -4.56 8.10 -1.72
CA ALA A 16 -4.60 9.49 -1.27
C ALA A 16 -5.14 9.61 0.15
N MET A 17 -4.60 10.56 0.90
CA MET A 17 -5.21 11.04 2.14
C MET A 17 -6.43 11.92 1.81
N PRO A 18 -7.41 12.04 2.73
CA PRO A 18 -8.62 12.84 2.49
C PRO A 18 -8.34 14.30 2.09
N ASP A 19 -7.22 14.85 2.53
CA ASP A 19 -6.77 16.23 2.34
C ASP A 19 -5.69 16.38 1.25
N ALA A 20 -5.27 15.30 0.58
CA ALA A 20 -4.20 15.33 -0.42
C ALA A 20 -4.46 16.37 -1.53
N GLY A 21 -5.72 16.54 -1.92
CA GLY A 21 -6.15 17.52 -2.92
C GLY A 21 -6.12 18.99 -2.45
N THR A 22 -6.00 19.28 -1.15
CA THR A 22 -6.10 20.63 -0.60
C THR A 22 -4.93 21.51 -1.06
N LEU A 23 -3.71 21.00 -0.97
CA LEU A 23 -2.49 21.71 -1.38
C LEU A 23 -2.17 21.49 -2.86
N ARG A 24 -2.49 20.29 -3.36
CA ARG A 24 -2.18 19.85 -4.72
C ARG A 24 -3.39 19.10 -5.28
N PRO A 25 -4.28 19.77 -6.03
CA PRO A 25 -5.49 19.14 -6.57
C PRO A 25 -5.24 17.85 -7.37
N GLY A 26 -4.06 17.73 -8.01
CA GLY A 26 -3.66 16.51 -8.73
C GLY A 26 -3.43 15.28 -7.83
N ASP A 27 -3.16 15.48 -6.54
CA ASP A 27 -2.88 14.39 -5.61
C ASP A 27 -4.17 13.75 -5.03
N ALA A 28 -5.34 14.32 -5.33
CA ALA A 28 -6.63 13.77 -4.89
C ALA A 28 -6.89 12.34 -5.40
N ALA A 29 -6.26 11.96 -6.52
CA ALA A 29 -6.33 10.62 -7.09
C ALA A 29 -5.02 9.83 -6.92
N ALA A 30 -4.12 10.25 -6.03
CA ALA A 30 -2.85 9.56 -5.82
C ALA A 30 -3.10 8.13 -5.30
N ASP A 31 -2.51 7.13 -5.96
CA ASP A 31 -2.53 5.74 -5.51
C ASP A 31 -1.29 5.00 -6.00
N THR A 32 -0.16 5.22 -5.31
CA THR A 32 1.13 4.66 -5.73
C THR A 32 1.09 3.14 -5.86
N LEU A 33 0.55 2.42 -4.86
CA LEU A 33 0.43 0.97 -4.91
C LEU A 33 -0.49 0.49 -6.03
N GLY A 34 -1.71 1.04 -6.13
CA GLY A 34 -2.66 0.66 -7.17
C GLY A 34 -2.07 0.84 -8.57
N HIS A 35 -1.56 2.05 -8.85
CA HIS A 35 -0.95 2.36 -10.15
C HIS A 35 0.28 1.50 -10.46
N LEU A 36 1.11 1.17 -9.46
CA LEU A 36 2.25 0.26 -9.64
C LEU A 36 1.77 -1.14 -10.08
N LEU A 37 0.76 -1.68 -9.41
CA LEU A 37 0.24 -3.03 -9.70
C LEU A 37 -0.40 -3.08 -11.09
N ASP A 38 -1.17 -2.06 -11.46
CA ASP A 38 -1.83 -1.97 -12.76
C ASP A 38 -0.84 -1.74 -13.90
N HIS A 39 0.13 -0.84 -13.71
CA HIS A 39 1.20 -0.63 -14.68
C HIS A 39 2.00 -1.90 -14.89
N TRP A 40 2.40 -2.59 -13.81
CA TRP A 40 3.13 -3.84 -13.90
C TRP A 40 2.36 -4.90 -14.68
N ARG A 41 1.06 -5.08 -14.38
CA ARG A 41 0.19 -6.01 -15.09
C ARG A 41 0.13 -5.69 -16.58
N THR A 42 -0.06 -4.42 -16.92
CA THR A 42 -0.11 -3.95 -18.32
C THR A 42 1.21 -4.21 -19.04
N ALA A 43 2.34 -3.90 -18.40
CA ALA A 43 3.66 -4.02 -19.01
C ALA A 43 4.16 -5.47 -19.13
N HIS A 44 3.72 -6.39 -18.25
CA HIS A 44 4.29 -7.74 -18.15
C HIS A 44 3.27 -8.87 -18.37
N GLY A 45 1.98 -8.55 -18.53
CA GLY A 45 0.90 -9.54 -18.72
C GLY A 45 0.63 -10.42 -17.49
N ARG A 46 1.12 -10.05 -16.31
CA ARG A 46 0.96 -10.83 -15.06
C ARG A 46 1.02 -9.94 -13.84
N ASP A 47 0.44 -10.40 -12.73
CA ASP A 47 0.47 -9.67 -11.46
C ASP A 47 1.87 -9.61 -10.84
N LEU A 48 2.22 -8.46 -10.24
CA LEU A 48 3.41 -8.33 -9.42
C LEU A 48 3.25 -9.18 -8.16
N LYS A 49 4.26 -10.01 -7.86
CA LYS A 49 4.25 -10.88 -6.68
C LYS A 49 5.05 -10.25 -5.54
N LEU A 50 4.36 -9.95 -4.45
CA LEU A 50 4.94 -9.36 -3.23
C LEU A 50 4.71 -10.29 -2.02
N PRO A 51 5.28 -11.50 -1.99
CA PRO A 51 4.88 -12.53 -1.02
C PRO A 51 5.13 -12.13 0.44
N ALA A 52 6.25 -11.44 0.73
CA ALA A 52 6.55 -10.97 2.08
C ALA A 52 5.51 -9.93 2.56
N LEU A 53 5.21 -8.92 1.75
CA LEU A 53 4.24 -7.88 2.09
C LEU A 53 2.80 -8.43 2.12
N ALA A 54 2.48 -9.38 1.25
CA ALA A 54 1.20 -10.09 1.28
C ALA A 54 1.03 -10.86 2.60
N GLY A 55 2.07 -11.56 3.06
CA GLY A 55 2.07 -12.25 4.36
C GLY A 55 1.90 -11.28 5.54
N LEU A 56 2.42 -10.06 5.42
CA LEU A 56 2.26 -8.98 6.41
C LEU A 56 0.93 -8.21 6.29
N GLY A 57 0.06 -8.56 5.34
CA GLY A 57 -1.29 -8.00 5.23
C GLY A 57 -1.45 -6.80 4.30
N LEU A 58 -0.56 -6.61 3.33
CA LEU A 58 -0.66 -5.49 2.37
C LEU A 58 -2.06 -5.39 1.70
N GLY A 59 -2.62 -6.52 1.26
CA GLY A 59 -3.95 -6.54 0.63
C GLY A 59 -5.13 -6.30 1.57
N LEU A 60 -4.89 -6.30 2.89
CA LEU A 60 -5.89 -5.91 3.90
C LEU A 60 -5.94 -4.39 4.12
N VAL A 61 -4.83 -3.69 3.86
CA VAL A 61 -4.73 -2.23 4.00
C VAL A 61 -5.31 -1.50 2.78
N HIS A 62 -5.15 -2.10 1.61
CA HIS A 62 -5.53 -1.49 0.34
C HIS A 62 -6.09 -2.57 -0.60
N PRO A 63 -7.41 -2.56 -0.86
CA PRO A 63 -8.05 -3.52 -1.75
C PRO A 63 -7.56 -3.35 -3.19
N HIS A 64 -7.05 -4.43 -3.78
CA HIS A 64 -6.68 -4.46 -5.20
C HIS A 64 -6.77 -5.91 -5.72
N PRO A 65 -7.25 -6.16 -6.96
CA PRO A 65 -7.41 -7.53 -7.48
C PRO A 65 -6.11 -8.35 -7.53
N ALA A 66 -4.95 -7.69 -7.62
CA ALA A 66 -3.65 -8.34 -7.61
C ALA A 66 -3.17 -8.76 -6.20
N LEU A 67 -3.86 -8.36 -5.13
CA LEU A 67 -3.48 -8.59 -3.75
C LEU A 67 -4.42 -9.57 -3.05
N ALA A 68 -3.88 -10.33 -2.10
CA ALA A 68 -4.69 -11.23 -1.29
C ALA A 68 -5.46 -10.46 -0.21
N ALA A 69 -6.78 -10.62 -0.18
CA ALA A 69 -7.67 -10.05 0.84
C ALA A 69 -7.67 -10.82 2.18
N ARG A 70 -6.70 -11.71 2.39
CA ARG A 70 -6.55 -12.52 3.61
C ARG A 70 -5.10 -12.92 3.83
N THR A 71 -4.72 -13.10 5.09
CA THR A 71 -3.39 -13.59 5.50
C THR A 71 -3.53 -14.91 6.26
N GLY A 72 -2.48 -15.72 6.21
CA GLY A 72 -2.35 -16.89 7.09
C GLY A 72 -1.69 -16.58 8.44
N LEU A 73 -1.14 -15.37 8.59
CA LEU A 73 -0.47 -14.92 9.81
C LEU A 73 -1.38 -13.97 10.61
N PRO A 74 -1.31 -13.98 11.96
CA PRO A 74 -2.00 -13.01 12.80
C PRO A 74 -1.29 -11.65 12.67
N VAL A 75 -1.82 -10.79 11.78
CA VAL A 75 -1.26 -9.46 11.52
C VAL A 75 -2.22 -8.38 11.96
N ALA A 76 -1.67 -7.26 12.44
CA ALA A 76 -2.42 -6.02 12.63
C ALA A 76 -2.06 -5.06 11.51
N VAL A 77 -3.07 -4.46 10.90
CA VAL A 77 -2.92 -3.60 9.73
C VAL A 77 -3.69 -2.30 9.92
N GLY A 78 -3.19 -1.22 9.34
CA GLY A 78 -3.83 0.09 9.42
C GLY A 78 -3.22 1.07 8.41
N ARG A 79 -3.91 2.19 8.20
CA ARG A 79 -3.40 3.34 7.44
C ARG A 79 -3.09 4.46 8.41
N ALA A 80 -2.00 5.18 8.18
CA ALA A 80 -1.63 6.36 8.93
C ALA A 80 -1.74 7.60 8.02
N ALA A 81 -2.24 8.70 8.58
CA ALA A 81 -2.12 10.02 7.99
C ALA A 81 -0.74 10.60 8.30
N LEU A 82 -0.34 11.64 7.57
CA LEU A 82 0.83 12.44 7.91
C LEU A 82 0.65 13.07 9.30
N GLY A 83 1.72 13.04 10.09
CA GLY A 83 1.73 13.58 11.45
C GLY A 83 2.06 15.07 11.54
N TYR A 84 2.16 15.76 10.42
CA TYR A 84 2.45 17.19 10.35
C TYR A 84 1.29 17.92 9.65
N PRO A 85 0.98 19.17 10.06
CA PRO A 85 -0.07 19.99 9.46
C PRO A 85 0.24 20.40 8.02
#